data_AF-A0A293NGG3-F1
#
_entry.id   AF-A0A293NGG3-F1
#
_cell.length_a   1.000
_cell.length_b   1.000
_cell.length_c   1.000
_cell.angle_alpha   90.00
_cell.angle_beta   90.00
_cell.angle_gamma   90.00
#
_symmetry.space_group_name_H-M   'P 1'
#
loop_
_entity.id
_entity.type
_entity.pdbx_description
1 polymer ?
#
loop_
_entity_poly.entity_id
_entity_poly.type
_entity_poly.pdbx_seq_one_letter_code
_entity_poly.pdbx_strand_id
1 'polypeptide(L)'
;MTSFQLPLVYNASSKKLSKHVITDLELPVSCKAILHPTTSFGMRTAPLWTSHYTSNIDFLKDTQKLLSRGLPMICDNNSHDISGINTTWDCVKLHSKTGGKETDDDLGFHAKYHYVEWEWLYSLNNNANFLQCMSIYNMASPVLSLCLPIFFLILPYFIIRMKGMPITLMNYYDVLRVVFQRHQIGQLFTVSSATWDKRIYILVSLVFYVLQIYQNVRTCVTFCKNMHHIHEQLFTVRKHICASIDYMEVFETCTNDLKSYDKFIANMKIHQLALSKMRNELTLITANSFSHSKLKQIGHVMKCFYQLYNNNDVKTAMEYSFDFCGYIDNLRGLQHSITEGLLGKCKFSKKGTKFYNAFYPVTENAPIKNTYDINKHHVITGPNAAGKTTLLKATMFNIIMSQQIGFGCYDKATLYPFQQIHCYINIPDTSGRDSLFQAEARRCKDILTSINNSSKDTRHFCIFDELYSGTNPYEAIGSAAAYLAYLNKLPNVSFMLTTHFLGLCHRMKREKRIINCHMQVEEHDETFKYTYKLAKGISNVKGGVKVLKDLEYPDEIVEETNNVMSKIIL
;
A
#
# COMPACT_ATOMS: atom_id res chain seq x y z
N MET A 1 4.05 10.20 15.35
CA MET A 1 3.22 9.96 14.15
C MET A 1 3.19 8.47 13.86
N THR A 2 2.09 7.93 13.36
CA THR A 2 1.95 6.48 13.06
C THR A 2 1.85 6.25 11.56
N SER A 3 2.08 5.01 11.11
CA SER A 3 1.82 4.66 9.70
C SER A 3 0.32 4.63 9.42
N PHE A 4 -0.05 4.77 8.14
CA PHE A 4 -1.45 4.73 7.74
C PHE A 4 -2.09 3.36 8.03
N GLN A 5 -3.28 3.38 8.61
CA GLN A 5 -4.14 2.21 8.81
C GLN A 5 -5.58 2.57 8.45
N LEU A 6 -6.35 1.59 7.97
CA LEU A 6 -7.77 1.81 7.67
C LEU A 6 -8.54 2.20 8.94
N PRO A 7 -9.61 3.02 8.86
CA PRO A 7 -10.40 3.43 10.02
C PRO A 7 -10.90 2.26 10.88
N LEU A 8 -11.22 1.14 10.23
CA LEU A 8 -11.61 -0.13 10.85
C LEU A 8 -10.63 -0.60 11.94
N VAL A 9 -9.33 -0.39 11.75
CA VAL A 9 -8.28 -0.87 12.66
C VAL A 9 -8.30 -0.15 14.01
N TYR A 10 -8.79 1.09 14.05
CA TYR A 10 -8.90 1.88 15.28
C TYR A 10 -10.06 1.43 16.19
N ASN A 11 -10.90 0.51 15.71
CA ASN A 11 -12.02 -0.04 16.46
C ASN A 11 -11.55 -1.13 17.44
N ALA A 12 -12.04 -1.10 18.69
CA ALA A 12 -11.72 -2.10 19.70
C ALA A 12 -12.15 -3.53 19.32
N SER A 13 -13.20 -3.67 18.50
CA SER A 13 -13.70 -4.97 18.03
C SER A 13 -13.05 -5.43 16.72
N SER A 14 -12.03 -4.72 16.24
CA SER A 14 -11.27 -5.10 15.05
C SER A 14 -10.53 -6.43 15.27
N LYS A 15 -10.58 -7.30 14.27
CA LYS A 15 -9.93 -8.61 14.27
C LYS A 15 -9.12 -8.77 13.00
N LYS A 16 -7.89 -9.23 13.14
CA LYS A 16 -7.01 -9.57 12.01
C LYS A 16 -7.45 -10.88 11.39
N LEU A 17 -7.50 -10.93 10.06
CA LEU A 17 -7.73 -12.16 9.30
C LEU A 17 -6.47 -13.03 9.34
N SER A 18 -6.67 -14.34 9.44
CA SER A 18 -5.57 -15.30 9.36
C SER A 18 -5.02 -15.37 7.93
N LYS A 19 -3.73 -15.72 7.79
CA LYS A 19 -3.09 -15.84 6.48
C LYS A 19 -3.82 -16.84 5.57
N HIS A 20 -4.27 -17.97 6.13
CA HIS A 20 -5.00 -18.98 5.36
C HIS A 20 -6.34 -18.43 4.84
N VAL A 21 -7.11 -17.69 5.63
CA VAL A 21 -8.36 -17.06 5.14
C VAL A 21 -8.07 -16.11 3.97
N ILE A 22 -6.98 -15.34 4.03
CA ILE A 22 -6.59 -14.41 2.97
C ILE A 22 -6.25 -15.16 1.67
N THR A 23 -5.45 -16.24 1.78
CA THR A 23 -5.02 -17.03 0.62
C THR A 23 -6.16 -17.86 0.04
N ASP A 24 -6.90 -18.59 0.88
CA ASP A 24 -7.96 -19.53 0.45
C ASP A 24 -9.13 -18.82 -0.24
N LEU A 25 -9.42 -17.59 0.18
CA LEU A 25 -10.45 -16.72 -0.41
C LEU A 25 -9.88 -15.76 -1.46
N GLU A 26 -8.60 -15.87 -1.82
CA GLU A 26 -7.95 -15.00 -2.82
C GLU A 26 -8.26 -13.51 -2.60
N LEU A 27 -8.31 -13.06 -1.32
CA LEU A 27 -8.83 -11.74 -0.96
C LEU A 27 -8.15 -10.58 -1.69
N PRO A 28 -6.83 -10.58 -1.98
CA PRO A 28 -6.22 -9.52 -2.77
C PRO A 28 -6.85 -9.32 -4.15
N VAL A 29 -7.21 -10.41 -4.83
CA VAL A 29 -7.84 -10.38 -6.15
C VAL A 29 -9.31 -9.99 -6.00
N SER A 30 -10.02 -10.62 -5.07
CA SER A 30 -11.46 -10.40 -4.84
C SER A 30 -11.79 -9.00 -4.33
N CYS A 31 -10.96 -8.42 -3.45
CA CYS A 31 -11.11 -7.03 -3.03
C CYS A 31 -10.78 -6.08 -4.18
N LYS A 32 -9.73 -6.33 -4.98
CA LYS A 32 -9.42 -5.48 -6.13
C LYS A 32 -10.57 -5.43 -7.14
N ALA A 33 -11.27 -6.55 -7.33
CA ALA A 33 -12.43 -6.66 -8.22
C ALA A 33 -13.64 -5.80 -7.80
N ILE A 34 -13.74 -5.38 -6.54
CA ILE A 34 -14.82 -4.49 -6.05
C ILE A 34 -14.33 -3.07 -5.76
N LEU A 35 -13.02 -2.88 -5.54
CA LEU A 35 -12.40 -1.59 -5.25
C LEU A 35 -12.07 -0.81 -6.52
N HIS A 36 -11.85 -1.46 -7.66
CA HIS A 36 -11.47 -0.82 -8.94
C HIS A 36 -10.47 0.33 -8.79
N PRO A 37 -9.31 0.13 -8.12
CA PRO A 37 -8.37 1.22 -7.87
C PRO A 37 -7.88 1.82 -9.20
N THR A 38 -8.03 3.14 -9.34
CA THR A 38 -7.72 3.86 -10.59
C THR A 38 -6.35 4.52 -10.54
N THR A 39 -5.80 4.73 -9.35
CA THR A 39 -4.54 5.43 -9.12
C THR A 39 -3.45 4.51 -8.60
N SER A 40 -2.18 4.90 -8.78
CA SER A 40 -1.04 4.18 -8.20
C SER A 40 -1.14 4.07 -6.67
N PHE A 41 -1.61 5.14 -6.01
CA PHE A 41 -1.88 5.16 -4.58
C PHE A 41 -3.02 4.19 -4.20
N GLY A 42 -4.11 4.16 -4.97
CA GLY A 42 -5.20 3.20 -4.76
C GLY A 42 -4.72 1.76 -4.83
N MET A 43 -3.89 1.43 -5.83
CA MET A 43 -3.27 0.10 -5.97
C MET A 43 -2.35 -0.24 -4.80
N ARG A 44 -1.58 0.74 -4.29
CA ARG A 44 -0.72 0.59 -3.11
C ARG A 44 -1.54 0.31 -1.84
N THR A 45 -2.70 0.95 -1.67
CA THR A 45 -3.53 0.84 -0.45
C THR A 45 -4.52 -0.33 -0.51
N ALA A 46 -4.89 -0.83 -1.70
CA ALA A 46 -5.85 -1.92 -1.88
C ALA A 46 -5.56 -3.18 -1.02
N PRO A 47 -4.29 -3.63 -0.85
CA PRO A 47 -3.98 -4.78 0.01
C PRO A 47 -4.39 -4.60 1.49
N LEU A 48 -4.49 -3.36 2.00
CA LEU A 48 -4.87 -3.11 3.40
C LEU A 48 -6.29 -3.62 3.72
N TRP A 49 -7.17 -3.65 2.72
CA TRP A 49 -8.55 -4.14 2.83
C TRP A 49 -8.64 -5.67 3.05
N THR A 50 -7.53 -6.40 2.92
CA THR A 50 -7.50 -7.85 3.16
C THR A 50 -7.18 -8.23 4.61
N SER A 51 -6.89 -7.24 5.45
CA SER A 51 -6.19 -7.48 6.71
C SER A 51 -7.09 -7.67 7.95
N HIS A 52 -8.20 -6.93 8.04
CA HIS A 52 -9.03 -6.87 9.25
C HIS A 52 -10.52 -6.86 8.93
N TYR A 53 -11.35 -7.28 9.88
CA TYR A 53 -12.81 -7.13 9.88
C TYR A 53 -13.28 -6.77 11.30
N THR A 54 -14.52 -6.31 11.48
CA THR A 54 -15.07 -5.97 12.80
C THR A 54 -16.46 -6.52 13.00
N SER A 55 -16.83 -6.73 14.27
CA SER A 55 -18.23 -7.01 14.67
C SER A 55 -18.95 -5.77 15.24
N ASN A 56 -18.28 -4.61 15.25
CA ASN A 56 -18.85 -3.36 15.74
C ASN A 56 -19.89 -2.80 14.75
N ILE A 57 -21.16 -2.89 15.12
CA ILE A 57 -22.28 -2.47 14.27
C ILE A 57 -22.32 -0.95 14.06
N ASP A 58 -21.92 -0.16 15.05
CA ASP A 58 -21.96 1.30 14.96
C ASP A 58 -20.97 1.80 13.90
N PHE A 59 -19.75 1.25 13.90
CA PHE A 59 -18.76 1.51 12.85
C PHE A 59 -19.26 1.10 11.47
N LEU A 60 -19.88 -0.07 11.35
CA LEU A 60 -20.38 -0.54 10.06
C LEU A 60 -21.52 0.33 9.54
N LYS A 61 -22.40 0.83 10.42
CA LYS A 61 -23.46 1.78 10.05
C LYS A 61 -22.90 3.15 9.67
N ASP A 62 -21.92 3.65 10.40
CA ASP A 62 -21.23 4.90 10.06
C ASP A 62 -20.55 4.78 8.69
N THR A 63 -19.85 3.67 8.45
CA THR A 63 -19.22 3.38 7.15
C THR A 63 -20.26 3.30 6.03
N GLN A 64 -21.42 2.68 6.29
CA GLN A 64 -22.52 2.66 5.33
C GLN A 64 -23.00 4.07 4.98
N LYS A 65 -23.13 4.93 6.00
CA LYS A 65 -23.56 6.32 5.83
C LYS A 65 -22.55 7.10 4.99
N LEU A 66 -21.25 6.95 5.27
CA LEU A 66 -20.17 7.56 4.50
C LEU A 66 -20.23 7.14 3.01
N LEU A 67 -20.28 5.84 2.74
CA LEU A 67 -20.32 5.31 1.37
C LEU A 67 -21.59 5.74 0.63
N SER A 68 -22.73 5.84 1.31
CA SER A 68 -23.99 6.24 0.67
C SER A 68 -24.08 7.74 0.34
N ARG A 69 -23.25 8.61 0.94
CA ARG A 69 -23.33 10.07 0.75
C ARG A 69 -22.61 10.59 -0.50
N GLY A 70 -21.71 9.80 -1.09
CA GLY A 70 -20.77 10.28 -2.11
C GLY A 70 -19.65 11.11 -1.47
N LEU A 71 -18.39 10.83 -1.82
CA LEU A 71 -17.27 11.71 -1.46
C LEU A 71 -17.08 12.74 -2.59
N PRO A 72 -17.05 14.05 -2.29
CA PRO A 72 -16.95 15.05 -3.35
C PRO A 72 -15.58 14.97 -4.06
N MET A 73 -15.60 15.39 -5.33
CA MET A 73 -14.40 15.51 -6.17
C MET A 73 -13.75 16.87 -5.92
N ILE A 74 -12.45 16.87 -5.60
CA ILE A 74 -11.68 18.10 -5.31
C ILE A 74 -10.88 18.55 -6.55
N CYS A 75 -10.75 17.72 -7.58
CA CYS A 75 -10.00 18.06 -8.80
C CYS A 75 -10.73 17.62 -10.08
N ASP A 76 -10.78 18.50 -11.08
CA ASP A 76 -11.49 18.30 -12.36
C ASP A 76 -10.89 17.21 -13.27
N ASN A 77 -9.67 16.72 -12.98
CA ASN A 77 -8.91 15.84 -13.88
C ASN A 77 -8.78 14.37 -13.44
N ASN A 78 -9.65 13.84 -12.58
CA ASN A 78 -9.71 12.41 -12.19
C ASN A 78 -8.44 11.78 -11.61
N SER A 79 -7.27 12.44 -11.53
CA SER A 79 -6.04 11.85 -10.99
C SER A 79 -5.64 12.50 -9.67
N HIS A 80 -5.75 11.72 -8.59
CA HIS A 80 -5.01 11.99 -7.34
C HIS A 80 -3.49 11.89 -7.55
N ASP A 81 -3.09 11.21 -8.62
CA ASP A 81 -1.70 11.06 -9.02
C ASP A 81 -1.26 12.32 -9.75
N ILE A 82 -0.47 13.14 -9.06
CA ILE A 82 0.21 14.27 -9.68
C ILE A 82 1.39 13.70 -10.44
N SER A 83 1.40 13.90 -11.76
CA SER A 83 2.52 13.47 -12.62
C SER A 83 3.87 13.81 -11.98
N GLY A 84 4.74 12.78 -11.83
CA GLY A 84 6.08 12.92 -11.28
C GLY A 84 6.20 12.82 -9.75
N ILE A 85 5.12 12.77 -8.97
CA ILE A 85 5.23 12.69 -7.50
C ILE A 85 5.83 11.35 -7.04
N ASN A 86 5.42 10.23 -7.64
CA ASN A 86 5.98 8.91 -7.31
C ASN A 86 7.48 8.86 -7.61
N THR A 87 7.88 9.34 -8.78
CA THR A 87 9.30 9.42 -9.16
C THR A 87 10.10 10.30 -8.20
N THR A 88 9.57 11.48 -7.85
CA THR A 88 10.20 12.38 -6.88
C THR A 88 10.36 11.70 -5.52
N TRP A 89 9.33 10.99 -5.07
CA TRP A 89 9.34 10.34 -3.77
C TRP A 89 10.23 9.09 -3.71
N ASP A 90 10.35 8.34 -4.80
CA ASP A 90 11.27 7.20 -4.90
C ASP A 90 12.72 7.64 -4.72
N CYS A 91 13.10 8.81 -5.27
CA CYS A 91 14.42 9.41 -5.01
C CYS A 91 14.64 9.72 -3.52
N VAL A 92 13.64 10.29 -2.83
CA VAL A 92 13.69 10.58 -1.39
C VAL A 92 13.82 9.29 -0.57
N LYS A 93 13.07 8.24 -0.94
CA LYS A 93 13.15 6.92 -0.28
C LYS A 93 14.51 6.28 -0.46
N LEU A 94 15.06 6.30 -1.67
CA LEU A 94 16.36 5.70 -1.96
C LEU A 94 17.45 6.34 -1.10
N HIS A 95 17.47 7.67 -1.04
CA HIS A 95 18.36 8.42 -0.14
C HIS A 95 18.25 7.97 1.33
N SER A 96 17.02 7.77 1.83
CA SER A 96 16.81 7.34 3.22
C SER A 96 17.31 5.92 3.50
N LYS A 97 17.21 5.00 2.54
CA LYS A 97 17.66 3.61 2.69
C LYS A 97 19.17 3.47 2.65
N THR A 98 19.83 4.29 1.85
CA THR A 98 21.29 4.21 1.67
C THR A 98 22.06 5.13 2.61
N GLY A 99 21.37 5.84 3.52
CA GLY A 99 22.00 6.83 4.40
C GLY A 99 22.66 7.98 3.63
N GLY A 100 22.15 8.30 2.44
CA GLY A 100 22.72 9.31 1.56
C GLY A 100 23.92 8.89 0.71
N LYS A 101 24.32 7.61 0.76
CA LYS A 101 25.25 7.01 -0.21
C LYS A 101 24.47 6.64 -1.47
N GLU A 102 24.56 7.42 -2.54
CA GLU A 102 24.09 6.92 -3.83
C GLU A 102 25.05 5.78 -4.28
N THR A 103 24.60 4.89 -5.17
CA THR A 103 25.37 3.72 -5.67
C THR A 103 26.83 4.06 -5.99
N ASP A 104 27.74 3.07 -5.95
CA ASP A 104 29.22 3.19 -6.00
C ASP A 104 29.88 4.20 -6.99
N ASP A 105 29.12 4.78 -7.92
CA ASP A 105 29.55 5.79 -8.91
C ASP A 105 29.00 7.22 -8.72
N ASP A 106 28.10 7.50 -7.76
CA ASP A 106 27.53 8.84 -7.55
C ASP A 106 28.09 9.54 -6.29
N LEU A 107 28.53 10.79 -6.45
CA LEU A 107 28.86 11.71 -5.35
C LEU A 107 27.62 11.81 -4.43
N GLY A 108 27.71 11.34 -3.18
CA GLY A 108 26.56 11.25 -2.26
C GLY A 108 25.74 12.55 -2.14
N PHE A 109 24.50 12.44 -1.63
CA PHE A 109 23.49 13.52 -1.66
C PHE A 109 23.99 14.90 -1.24
N HIS A 110 24.79 14.97 -0.16
CA HIS A 110 25.34 16.24 0.33
C HIS A 110 26.27 16.88 -0.70
N ALA A 111 27.19 16.10 -1.30
CA ALA A 111 28.09 16.55 -2.35
C ALA A 111 27.34 16.98 -3.61
N LYS A 112 26.40 16.14 -4.07
CA LYS A 112 25.59 16.37 -5.28
C LYS A 112 24.86 17.70 -5.25
N TYR A 113 24.25 18.04 -4.11
CA TYR A 113 23.45 19.25 -3.95
C TYR A 113 24.17 20.39 -3.20
N HIS A 114 25.49 20.25 -2.98
CA HIS A 114 26.33 21.25 -2.31
C HIS A 114 25.87 21.61 -0.88
N TYR A 115 25.40 20.62 -0.12
CA TYR A 115 25.16 20.73 1.32
C TYR A 115 26.45 20.48 2.12
N VAL A 116 26.44 20.87 3.39
CA VAL A 116 27.53 20.55 4.31
C VAL A 116 27.59 19.04 4.54
N GLU A 117 28.76 18.45 4.28
CA GLU A 117 29.03 17.01 4.39
C GLU A 117 29.51 16.58 5.79
N TRP A 118 30.00 17.54 6.59
CA TRP A 118 30.50 17.23 7.93
C TRP A 118 29.36 16.99 8.91
N GLU A 119 29.27 15.78 9.45
CA GLU A 119 28.14 15.32 10.28
C GLU A 119 27.83 16.24 11.47
N TRP A 120 28.87 16.71 12.18
CA TRP A 120 28.72 17.63 13.33
C TRP A 120 28.23 19.03 12.95
N LEU A 121 28.21 19.36 11.66
CA LEU A 121 27.71 20.62 11.09
C LEU A 121 26.41 20.46 10.29
N TYR A 122 25.77 19.28 10.27
CA TYR A 122 24.50 19.07 9.58
C TYR A 122 23.38 20.00 10.04
N SER A 123 23.44 20.51 11.27
CA SER A 123 22.50 21.52 11.77
C SER A 123 22.48 22.79 10.90
N LEU A 124 23.61 23.14 10.26
CA LEU A 124 23.71 24.30 9.37
C LEU A 124 22.89 24.13 8.09
N ASN A 125 22.68 22.88 7.63
CA ASN A 125 21.82 22.58 6.47
C ASN A 125 20.33 22.86 6.74
N ASN A 126 19.94 23.18 7.99
CA ASN A 126 18.59 23.65 8.32
C ASN A 126 18.49 25.18 8.41
N ASN A 127 19.58 25.91 8.22
CA ASN A 127 19.62 27.37 8.31
C ASN A 127 19.60 28.00 6.91
N ALA A 128 18.48 28.65 6.56
CA ALA A 128 18.30 29.28 5.26
C ALA A 128 19.34 30.38 4.97
N ASN A 129 19.72 31.19 5.96
CA ASN A 129 20.70 32.27 5.76
C ASN A 129 22.10 31.72 5.48
N PHE A 130 22.49 30.65 6.17
CA PHE A 130 23.76 29.98 5.92
C PHE A 130 23.82 29.39 4.50
N LEU A 131 22.79 28.64 4.11
CA LEU A 131 22.68 28.07 2.77
C LEU A 131 22.60 29.14 1.68
N GLN A 132 21.99 30.29 1.97
CA GLN A 132 21.95 31.44 1.08
C GLN A 132 23.35 31.98 0.78
N CYS A 133 24.18 32.18 1.82
CA CYS A 133 25.56 32.63 1.67
C CYS A 133 26.39 31.62 0.86
N MET A 134 26.27 30.33 1.20
CA MET A 134 27.00 29.25 0.51
C MET A 134 26.61 29.15 -0.97
N SER A 135 25.32 29.29 -1.27
CA SER A 135 24.80 29.29 -2.64
C SER A 135 25.31 30.47 -3.46
N ILE A 136 25.29 31.67 -2.89
CA ILE A 136 25.82 32.87 -3.55
C ILE A 136 27.31 32.70 -3.83
N TYR A 137 28.07 32.16 -2.87
CA TYR A 137 29.48 31.86 -3.06
C TYR A 137 29.70 30.89 -4.23
N ASN A 138 28.96 29.77 -4.29
CA ASN A 138 29.09 28.79 -5.36
C ASN A 138 28.78 29.41 -6.73
N MET A 139 27.73 30.23 -6.83
CA MET A 139 27.37 30.94 -8.06
C MET A 139 28.39 32.02 -8.46
N ALA A 140 28.93 32.75 -7.50
CA ALA A 140 29.89 33.83 -7.73
C ALA A 140 31.34 33.33 -7.89
N SER A 141 31.62 32.07 -7.53
CA SER A 141 32.96 31.48 -7.55
C SER A 141 33.70 31.63 -8.88
N PRO A 142 33.08 31.51 -10.07
CA PRO A 142 33.79 31.71 -11.33
C PRO A 142 34.25 33.16 -11.50
N VAL A 143 33.39 34.12 -11.15
CA VAL A 143 33.68 35.56 -11.23
C VAL A 143 34.74 35.95 -10.21
N LEU A 144 34.63 35.46 -8.97
CA LEU A 144 35.65 35.71 -7.92
C LEU A 144 37.02 35.18 -8.34
N SER A 145 37.09 33.99 -8.95
CA SER A 145 38.35 33.45 -9.47
C SER A 145 38.93 34.26 -10.63
N LEU A 146 38.08 34.79 -11.51
CA LEU A 146 38.49 35.67 -12.61
C LEU A 146 38.91 37.07 -12.12
N CYS A 147 38.29 37.59 -11.06
CA CYS A 147 38.59 38.91 -10.48
C CYS A 147 39.74 38.90 -9.47
N LEU A 148 40.32 37.74 -9.16
CA LEU A 148 41.49 37.61 -8.28
C LEU A 148 42.64 38.59 -8.64
N PRO A 149 42.99 38.82 -9.93
CA PRO A 149 44.01 39.80 -10.30
C PRO A 149 43.65 41.24 -9.90
N ILE A 150 42.36 41.59 -9.93
CA ILE A 150 41.85 42.92 -9.56
C ILE A 150 41.98 43.12 -8.05
N PHE A 151 41.74 42.08 -7.25
CA PHE A 151 41.95 42.14 -5.81
C PHE A 151 43.41 42.45 -5.45
N PHE A 152 44.38 41.88 -6.19
CA PHE A 152 45.80 42.20 -6.00
C PHE A 152 46.16 43.64 -6.35
N LEU A 153 45.43 44.28 -7.26
CA LEU A 153 45.60 45.71 -7.52
C LEU A 153 45.11 46.54 -6.34
N ILE A 154 44.05 46.13 -5.65
CA ILE A 154 43.47 46.89 -4.53
C ILE A 154 44.25 46.69 -3.21
N LEU A 155 44.87 45.52 -3.02
CA LEU A 155 45.55 45.12 -1.77
C LEU A 155 46.63 46.12 -1.26
N PRO A 156 47.50 46.71 -2.11
CA PRO A 156 48.51 47.70 -1.70
C PRO A 156 47.93 48.92 -0.99
N TYR A 157 46.76 49.39 -1.43
CA TYR A 157 46.08 50.52 -0.79
C TYR A 157 45.78 50.23 0.69
N PHE A 158 45.27 49.03 0.99
CA PHE A 158 44.98 48.62 2.36
C PHE A 158 46.25 48.41 3.19
N ILE A 159 47.28 47.80 2.61
CA ILE A 159 48.57 47.58 3.30
C ILE A 159 49.21 48.92 3.70
N ILE A 160 49.18 49.92 2.82
CA ILE A 160 49.74 51.26 3.08
C ILE A 160 48.96 51.96 4.19
N ARG A 161 47.63 51.89 4.14
CA ARG A 161 46.74 52.40 5.19
C ARG A 161 46.98 51.74 6.55
N MET A 162 47.14 50.41 6.60
CA MET A 162 47.43 49.68 7.84
C MET A 162 48.78 50.03 8.43
N LYS A 163 49.78 50.32 7.58
CA LYS A 163 51.12 50.76 8.00
C LYS A 163 51.19 52.24 8.40
N GLY A 164 50.07 52.98 8.32
CA GLY A 164 50.03 54.41 8.65
C GLY A 164 50.86 55.30 7.73
N MET A 165 51.23 54.81 6.54
CA MET A 165 52.05 55.55 5.58
C MET A 165 51.17 56.45 4.70
N PRO A 166 51.68 57.62 4.24
CA PRO A 166 50.95 58.45 3.29
C PRO A 166 50.77 57.70 1.97
N ILE A 167 49.54 57.74 1.44
CA ILE A 167 49.18 57.10 0.17
C ILE A 167 49.72 57.96 -0.97
N THR A 168 50.99 57.77 -1.30
CA THR A 168 51.62 58.34 -2.49
C THR A 168 51.66 57.31 -3.61
N LEU A 169 51.69 57.79 -4.85
CA LEU A 169 51.77 56.94 -6.05
C LEU A 169 53.03 56.06 -6.04
N MET A 170 54.13 56.59 -5.48
CA MET A 170 55.40 55.89 -5.27
C MET A 170 55.24 54.71 -4.29
N ASN A 171 54.68 54.97 -3.10
CA ASN A 171 54.49 53.94 -2.07
C ASN A 171 53.52 52.84 -2.54
N TYR A 172 52.48 53.22 -3.28
CA TYR A 172 51.55 52.27 -3.88
C TYR A 172 52.24 51.34 -4.88
N TYR A 173 53.04 51.90 -5.79
CA TYR A 173 53.78 51.13 -6.78
C TYR A 173 54.78 50.17 -6.13
N ASP A 174 55.51 50.60 -5.10
CA ASP A 174 56.48 49.75 -4.41
C ASP A 174 55.82 48.57 -3.70
N VAL A 175 54.71 48.79 -3.00
CA VAL A 175 53.95 47.71 -2.36
C VAL A 175 53.31 46.79 -3.40
N LEU A 176 52.75 47.35 -4.48
CA LEU A 176 52.19 46.58 -5.59
C LEU A 176 53.26 45.67 -6.22
N ARG A 177 54.46 46.20 -6.46
CA ARG A 177 55.60 45.46 -7.03
C ARG A 177 56.00 44.29 -6.13
N VAL A 178 56.11 44.50 -4.82
CA VAL A 178 56.45 43.44 -3.86
C VAL A 178 55.35 42.37 -3.79
N VAL A 179 54.08 42.77 -3.80
CA VAL A 179 52.93 41.85 -3.78
C VAL A 179 52.86 41.01 -5.05
N PHE A 180 53.01 41.64 -6.23
CA PHE A 180 52.98 40.94 -7.52
C PHE A 180 54.20 40.04 -7.71
N GLN A 181 55.41 40.45 -7.29
CA GLN A 181 56.61 39.61 -7.37
C GLN A 181 56.52 38.33 -6.52
N ARG A 182 55.75 38.38 -5.43
CA ARG A 182 55.53 37.23 -4.54
C ARG A 182 54.35 36.35 -4.95
N HIS A 183 53.47 36.84 -5.82
CA HIS A 183 52.29 36.11 -6.28
C HIS A 183 52.51 35.43 -7.64
N GLN A 184 51.92 34.25 -7.83
CA GLN A 184 52.06 33.41 -9.03
C GLN A 184 51.74 34.16 -10.33
N ILE A 185 50.74 35.05 -10.30
CA ILE A 185 50.30 35.85 -11.45
C ILE A 185 51.29 36.97 -11.82
N GLY A 186 51.95 37.61 -10.84
CA GLY A 186 52.94 38.66 -11.14
C GLY A 186 54.28 38.10 -11.59
N GLN A 187 54.61 36.87 -11.18
CA GLN A 187 55.79 36.15 -11.65
C GLN A 187 55.73 35.81 -13.16
N LEU A 188 54.53 35.69 -13.74
CA LEU A 188 54.32 35.53 -15.19
C LEU A 188 54.93 36.67 -16.02
N PHE A 189 54.98 37.89 -15.48
CA PHE A 189 55.55 39.06 -16.18
C PHE A 189 57.08 39.17 -16.03
N THR A 190 57.69 38.34 -15.17
CA THR A 190 59.15 38.27 -14.95
C THR A 190 59.80 37.00 -15.50
N VAL A 191 59.07 36.24 -16.34
CA VAL A 191 59.49 34.93 -16.89
C VAL A 191 60.80 35.02 -17.69
N SER A 192 61.05 36.14 -18.37
CA SER A 192 62.26 36.36 -19.17
C SER A 192 63.55 36.30 -18.33
N SER A 193 63.52 36.78 -17.08
CA SER A 193 64.66 36.79 -16.14
C SER A 193 64.68 35.63 -15.15
N ALA A 194 63.74 34.68 -15.25
CA ALA A 194 63.60 33.57 -14.29
C ALA A 194 64.45 32.34 -14.64
N THR A 195 64.91 31.61 -13.63
CA THR A 195 65.62 30.31 -13.78
C THR A 195 64.68 29.22 -14.33
N TRP A 196 65.23 28.17 -14.94
CA TRP A 196 64.45 27.12 -15.64
C TRP A 196 63.41 26.43 -14.74
N ASP A 197 63.78 26.13 -13.50
CA ASP A 197 62.93 25.61 -12.43
C ASP A 197 61.73 26.55 -12.13
N LYS A 198 61.97 27.87 -12.05
CA LYS A 198 60.91 28.87 -11.85
C LYS A 198 59.97 28.99 -13.05
N ARG A 199 60.48 28.87 -14.27
CA ARG A 199 59.66 28.90 -15.49
C ARG A 199 58.68 27.72 -15.54
N ILE A 200 59.13 26.52 -15.17
CA ILE A 200 58.27 25.33 -15.08
C ILE A 200 57.20 25.52 -14.00
N TYR A 201 57.59 26.01 -12.81
CA TYR A 201 56.64 26.30 -11.72
C TYR A 201 55.54 27.29 -12.14
N ILE A 202 55.91 28.39 -12.80
CA ILE A 202 54.97 29.41 -13.27
C ILE A 202 53.98 28.83 -14.30
N LEU A 203 54.47 28.01 -15.24
CA LEU A 203 53.62 27.34 -16.24
C LEU A 203 52.63 26.38 -15.57
N VAL A 204 53.10 25.56 -14.63
CA VAL A 204 52.25 24.64 -13.87
C VAL A 204 51.21 25.39 -13.05
N SER A 205 51.58 26.50 -12.38
CA SER A 205 50.63 27.36 -11.64
C SER A 205 49.59 28.01 -12.56
N LEU A 206 49.97 28.43 -13.77
CA LEU A 206 49.02 28.96 -14.75
C LEU A 206 48.01 27.89 -15.19
N VAL A 207 48.49 26.67 -15.45
CA VAL A 207 47.62 25.52 -15.76
C VAL A 207 46.64 25.26 -14.61
N PHE A 208 47.11 25.21 -13.36
CA PHE A 208 46.23 25.04 -12.20
C PHE A 208 45.22 26.19 -12.03
N TYR A 209 45.61 27.43 -12.30
CA TYR A 209 44.69 28.57 -12.25
C TYR A 209 43.57 28.48 -13.31
N VAL A 210 43.92 28.10 -14.55
CA VAL A 210 42.92 27.85 -15.60
C VAL A 210 42.02 26.66 -15.26
N LEU A 211 42.60 25.57 -14.75
CA LEU A 211 41.83 24.41 -14.28
C LEU A 211 40.89 24.78 -13.14
N GLN A 212 41.31 25.64 -12.20
CA GLN A 212 40.49 26.13 -11.10
C GLN A 212 39.31 26.98 -11.62
N ILE A 213 39.54 27.89 -12.57
CA ILE A 213 38.46 28.65 -13.21
C ILE A 213 37.48 27.69 -13.89
N TYR A 214 37.98 26.74 -14.69
CA TYR A 214 37.15 25.74 -15.36
C TYR A 214 36.32 24.92 -14.36
N GLN A 215 36.92 24.47 -13.26
CA GLN A 215 36.23 23.75 -12.20
C GLN A 215 35.14 24.61 -11.54
N ASN A 216 35.41 25.88 -11.25
CA ASN A 216 34.43 26.79 -10.67
C ASN A 216 33.26 27.07 -11.63
N VAL A 217 33.54 27.26 -12.93
CA VAL A 217 32.50 27.39 -13.97
C VAL A 217 31.64 26.12 -14.00
N ARG A 218 32.25 24.93 -14.03
CA ARG A 218 31.53 23.65 -14.02
C ARG A 218 30.65 23.52 -12.77
N THR A 219 31.17 23.81 -11.59
CA THR A 219 30.44 23.78 -10.32
C THR A 219 29.23 24.72 -10.35
N CYS A 220 29.39 25.94 -10.86
CA CYS A 220 28.30 26.90 -11.02
C CYS A 220 27.21 26.37 -11.98
N VAL A 221 27.60 25.82 -13.14
CA VAL A 221 26.65 25.21 -14.09
C VAL A 221 25.89 24.04 -13.46
N THR A 222 26.58 23.14 -12.76
CA THR A 222 25.96 22.01 -12.04
C THR A 222 25.00 22.50 -10.97
N PHE A 223 25.38 23.51 -10.18
CA PHE A 223 24.52 24.12 -9.17
C PHE A 223 23.24 24.69 -9.80
N CYS A 224 23.33 25.42 -10.91
CA CYS A 224 22.16 25.96 -11.61
C CYS A 224 21.22 24.86 -12.13
N LYS A 225 21.77 23.78 -12.69
CA LYS A 225 20.97 22.61 -13.13
C LYS A 225 20.26 21.94 -11.96
N ASN A 226 20.98 21.68 -10.87
CA ASN A 226 20.43 21.08 -9.66
C ASN A 226 19.36 21.97 -9.02
N MET A 227 19.54 23.29 -9.04
CA MET A 227 18.55 24.24 -8.54
C MET A 227 17.24 24.17 -9.32
N HIS A 228 17.30 24.01 -10.65
CA HIS A 228 16.10 23.80 -11.48
C HIS A 228 15.37 22.51 -11.06
N HIS A 229 16.10 21.41 -10.94
CA HIS A 229 15.56 20.13 -10.51
C HIS A 229 14.93 20.17 -9.10
N ILE A 230 15.62 20.82 -8.14
CA ILE A 230 15.10 21.04 -6.78
C ILE A 230 13.75 21.77 -6.83
N HIS A 231 13.64 22.83 -7.63
CA HIS A 231 12.39 23.58 -7.74
C HIS A 231 11.26 22.69 -8.30
N GLU A 232 11.50 21.95 -9.39
CA GLU A 232 10.48 21.06 -9.97
C GLU A 232 9.97 20.03 -8.95
N GLN A 233 10.88 19.40 -8.20
CA GLN A 233 10.50 18.46 -7.14
C GLN A 233 9.69 19.15 -6.04
N LEU A 234 10.14 20.30 -5.54
CA LEU A 234 9.43 21.03 -4.47
C LEU A 234 8.06 21.52 -4.91
N PHE A 235 7.88 21.94 -6.17
CA PHE A 235 6.56 22.31 -6.71
C PHE A 235 5.63 21.11 -6.83
N THR A 236 6.16 19.97 -7.28
CA THR A 236 5.40 18.70 -7.36
C THR A 236 4.93 18.26 -5.98
N VAL A 237 5.84 18.27 -5.00
CA VAL A 237 5.52 17.98 -3.58
C VAL A 237 4.50 18.98 -3.03
N ARG A 238 4.69 20.29 -3.27
CA ARG A 238 3.74 21.32 -2.82
C ARG A 238 2.34 21.08 -3.36
N LYS A 239 2.20 20.76 -4.65
CA LYS A 239 0.91 20.47 -5.28
C LYS A 239 0.24 19.25 -4.62
N HIS A 240 1.01 18.20 -4.33
CA HIS A 240 0.53 17.00 -3.64
C HIS A 240 0.08 17.29 -2.22
N ILE A 241 0.88 18.05 -1.47
CA ILE A 241 0.54 18.46 -0.11
C ILE A 241 -0.76 19.26 -0.08
N CYS A 242 -0.93 20.23 -0.98
CA CYS A 242 -2.16 21.03 -1.05
C CYS A 242 -3.37 20.13 -1.31
N ALA A 243 -3.34 19.32 -2.36
CA ALA A 243 -4.44 18.42 -2.69
C ALA A 243 -4.74 17.43 -1.55
N SER A 244 -3.71 16.89 -0.89
CA SER A 244 -3.87 15.96 0.24
C SER A 244 -4.55 16.63 1.44
N ILE A 245 -4.18 17.87 1.76
CA ILE A 245 -4.81 18.64 2.84
C ILE A 245 -6.28 18.89 2.51
N ASP A 246 -6.59 19.32 1.28
CA ASP A 246 -7.98 19.56 0.85
C ASP A 246 -8.82 18.28 0.98
N TYR A 247 -8.27 17.11 0.60
CA TYR A 247 -8.92 15.81 0.80
C TYR A 247 -9.16 15.48 2.27
N MET A 248 -8.20 15.77 3.15
CA MET A 248 -8.34 15.54 4.59
C MET A 248 -9.43 16.44 5.20
N GLU A 249 -9.51 17.72 4.80
CA GLU A 249 -10.52 18.67 5.28
C GLU A 249 -11.94 18.28 4.83
N VAL A 250 -12.08 17.89 3.57
CA VAL A 250 -13.34 17.36 3.03
C VAL A 250 -13.74 16.07 3.75
N PHE A 251 -12.80 15.14 3.92
CA PHE A 251 -13.09 13.87 4.60
C PHE A 251 -13.50 14.08 6.05
N GLU A 252 -12.85 14.99 6.77
CA GLU A 252 -13.26 15.40 8.12
C GLU A 252 -14.70 15.93 8.12
N THR A 253 -15.04 16.80 7.16
CA THR A 253 -16.40 17.36 7.04
C THR A 253 -17.44 16.25 6.78
N CYS A 254 -17.13 15.30 5.90
CA CYS A 254 -18.01 14.16 5.58
C CYS A 254 -18.19 13.18 6.75
N THR A 255 -17.27 13.18 7.71
CA THR A 255 -17.22 12.25 8.84
C THR A 255 -17.53 12.89 10.20
N ASN A 256 -17.84 14.20 10.25
CA ASN A 256 -18.08 14.94 11.49
C ASN A 256 -19.17 14.33 12.38
N ASP A 257 -20.19 13.70 11.79
CA ASP A 257 -21.28 13.04 12.52
C ASP A 257 -21.10 11.52 12.69
N LEU A 258 -19.92 10.99 12.35
CA LEU A 258 -19.57 9.56 12.38
C LEU A 258 -18.60 9.25 13.54
N LYS A 259 -19.12 9.15 14.76
CA LYS A 259 -18.32 8.99 15.99
C LYS A 259 -17.32 7.85 15.95
N SER A 260 -17.62 6.78 15.21
CA SER A 260 -16.71 5.63 15.09
C SER A 260 -15.38 5.96 14.40
N TYR A 261 -15.31 7.08 13.66
CA TYR A 261 -14.12 7.56 12.95
C TYR A 261 -13.25 8.52 13.78
N ASP A 262 -13.69 8.98 14.96
CA ASP A 262 -13.02 10.02 15.75
C ASP A 262 -11.53 9.73 15.98
N LYS A 263 -11.18 8.48 16.31
CA LYS A 263 -9.78 8.06 16.53
C LYS A 263 -8.94 8.14 15.25
N PHE A 264 -9.52 7.76 14.11
CA PHE A 264 -8.86 7.84 12.81
C PHE A 264 -8.66 9.31 12.42
N ILE A 265 -9.68 10.16 12.58
CA ILE A 265 -9.62 11.59 12.29
C ILE A 265 -8.60 12.29 13.19
N ALA A 266 -8.55 11.96 14.48
CA ALA A 266 -7.54 12.49 15.39
C ALA A 266 -6.11 12.16 14.92
N ASN A 267 -5.86 10.94 14.46
CA ASN A 267 -4.55 10.58 13.90
C ASN A 267 -4.28 11.33 12.58
N MET A 268 -5.27 11.39 11.67
CA MET A 268 -5.18 12.13 10.41
C MET A 268 -4.78 13.58 10.62
N LYS A 269 -5.39 14.28 11.59
CA LYS A 269 -5.09 15.68 11.94
C LYS A 269 -3.65 15.92 12.35
N ILE A 270 -3.00 14.95 13.02
CA ILE A 270 -1.58 15.06 13.39
C ILE A 270 -0.72 15.15 12.12
N HIS A 271 -1.01 14.33 11.11
CA HIS A 271 -0.31 14.36 9.82
C HIS A 271 -0.67 15.62 9.02
N GLN A 272 -1.95 16.00 8.98
CA GLN A 272 -2.43 17.22 8.33
C GLN A 272 -1.72 18.47 8.87
N LEU A 273 -1.48 18.57 10.19
CA LEU A 273 -0.74 19.67 10.80
C LEU A 273 0.70 19.74 10.27
N ALA A 274 1.39 18.60 10.17
CA ALA A 274 2.76 18.56 9.65
C ALA A 274 2.83 18.91 8.16
N LEU A 275 1.89 18.40 7.36
CA LEU A 275 1.72 18.77 5.96
C LEU A 275 1.43 20.27 5.82
N SER A 276 0.60 20.85 6.69
CA SER A 276 0.28 22.28 6.68
C SER A 276 1.48 23.15 7.02
N LYS A 277 2.30 22.75 7.99
CA LYS A 277 3.58 23.43 8.29
C LYS A 277 4.49 23.43 7.07
N MET A 278 4.64 22.27 6.40
CA MET A 278 5.45 22.17 5.20
C MET A 278 4.86 22.98 4.03
N ARG A 279 3.53 22.94 3.83
CA ARG A 279 2.83 23.75 2.82
C ARG A 279 3.19 25.23 2.97
N ASN A 280 3.13 25.76 4.19
CA ASN A 280 3.41 27.16 4.48
C ASN A 280 4.87 27.51 4.09
N GLU A 281 5.85 26.68 4.44
CA GLU A 281 7.25 26.89 4.03
C GLU A 281 7.40 26.86 2.49
N LEU A 282 6.71 25.94 1.80
CA LEU A 282 6.78 25.78 0.34
C LEU A 282 5.99 26.87 -0.42
N THR A 283 4.97 27.49 0.17
CA THR A 283 4.22 28.59 -0.46
C THR A 283 5.05 29.86 -0.62
N LEU A 284 6.08 30.04 0.21
CA LEU A 284 7.03 31.15 0.10
C LEU A 284 7.93 31.04 -1.14
N ILE A 285 7.99 29.86 -1.78
CA ILE A 285 8.79 29.60 -2.97
C ILE A 285 8.02 30.01 -4.23
N THR A 286 8.60 30.93 -5.00
CA THR A 286 8.00 31.49 -6.23
C THR A 286 8.41 30.70 -7.49
N ALA A 287 7.53 30.59 -8.48
CA ALA A 287 7.74 29.82 -9.72
C ALA A 287 9.00 30.25 -10.47
N ASN A 288 9.69 29.35 -11.16
CA ASN A 288 11.02 29.61 -11.74
C ASN A 288 10.99 30.73 -12.80
N SER A 289 11.57 31.90 -12.49
CA SER A 289 11.83 32.98 -13.47
C SER A 289 13.06 33.76 -13.02
N PHE A 290 13.94 34.13 -13.94
CA PHE A 290 15.18 34.84 -13.61
C PHE A 290 14.88 36.28 -13.16
N SER A 291 14.88 36.54 -11.85
CA SER A 291 14.74 37.89 -11.28
C SER A 291 15.64 38.05 -10.06
N HIS A 292 16.18 39.27 -9.87
CA HIS A 292 17.06 39.63 -8.74
C HIS A 292 16.42 39.38 -7.36
N SER A 293 15.08 39.38 -7.26
CA SER A 293 14.37 39.06 -6.03
C SER A 293 14.48 37.59 -5.62
N LYS A 294 14.72 36.66 -6.57
CA LYS A 294 14.82 35.21 -6.32
C LYS A 294 16.18 34.74 -5.87
N LEU A 295 17.26 35.48 -6.18
CA LEU A 295 18.58 35.22 -5.61
C LEU A 295 18.54 35.22 -4.07
N LYS A 296 17.61 35.99 -3.46
CA LYS A 296 17.43 36.05 -2.00
C LYS A 296 16.66 34.87 -1.39
N GLN A 297 16.08 33.99 -2.21
CA GLN A 297 15.25 32.87 -1.75
C GLN A 297 15.96 31.50 -1.82
N ILE A 298 17.15 31.44 -2.42
CA ILE A 298 17.86 30.18 -2.69
C ILE A 298 18.12 29.40 -1.41
N GLY A 299 18.56 30.07 -0.34
CA GLY A 299 18.83 29.40 0.93
C GLY A 299 17.58 28.79 1.56
N HIS A 300 16.42 29.42 1.38
CA HIS A 300 15.14 28.88 1.84
C HIS A 300 14.70 27.67 1.01
N VAL A 301 14.87 27.72 -0.30
CA VAL A 301 14.62 26.59 -1.21
C VAL A 301 15.46 25.38 -0.82
N MET A 302 16.77 25.59 -0.61
CA MET A 302 17.68 24.52 -0.19
C MET A 302 17.33 23.97 1.19
N LYS A 303 16.98 24.82 2.16
CA LYS A 303 16.47 24.36 3.46
C LYS A 303 15.25 23.45 3.31
N CYS A 304 14.25 23.86 2.51
CA CYS A 304 13.04 23.07 2.29
C CYS A 304 13.36 21.72 1.63
N PHE A 305 14.25 21.72 0.63
CA PHE A 305 14.70 20.49 -0.02
C PHE A 305 15.45 19.56 0.94
N TYR A 306 16.36 20.10 1.74
CA TYR A 306 17.06 19.32 2.76
C TYR A 306 16.09 18.69 3.77
N GLN A 307 15.09 19.45 4.22
CA GLN A 307 14.06 18.97 5.13
C GLN A 307 13.19 17.87 4.52
N LEU A 308 12.84 17.95 3.24
CA LEU A 308 12.12 16.89 2.53
C LEU A 308 12.88 15.54 2.61
N TYR A 309 14.21 15.59 2.47
CA TYR A 309 15.06 14.40 2.46
C TYR A 309 15.48 13.91 3.84
N ASN A 310 15.50 14.76 4.88
CA ASN A 310 16.08 14.44 6.18
C ASN A 310 15.11 14.51 7.37
N ASN A 311 13.96 15.18 7.23
CA ASN A 311 12.99 15.30 8.32
C ASN A 311 12.04 14.09 8.36
N ASN A 312 12.10 13.31 9.44
CA ASN A 312 11.29 12.10 9.60
C ASN A 312 9.78 12.38 9.78
N ASP A 313 9.40 13.50 10.40
CA ASP A 313 7.98 13.87 10.57
C ASP A 313 7.35 14.20 9.21
N VAL A 314 8.08 14.97 8.39
CA VAL A 314 7.69 15.25 7.00
C VAL A 314 7.54 13.96 6.21
N LYS A 315 8.53 13.06 6.29
CA LYS A 315 8.47 11.77 5.58
C LYS A 315 7.26 10.95 6.00
N THR A 316 7.03 10.84 7.30
CA THR A 316 5.90 10.06 7.82
C THR A 316 4.56 10.69 7.41
N ALA A 317 4.46 12.02 7.41
CA ALA A 317 3.27 12.73 6.95
C ALA A 317 3.03 12.59 5.44
N MET A 318 4.09 12.62 4.63
CA MET A 318 4.01 12.37 3.19
C MET A 318 3.58 10.93 2.89
N GLU A 319 4.18 9.93 3.53
CA GLU A 319 3.74 8.53 3.38
C GLU A 319 2.29 8.33 3.76
N TYR A 320 1.87 8.90 4.90
CA TYR A 320 0.48 8.89 5.31
C TYR A 320 -0.43 9.53 4.26
N SER A 321 -0.02 10.66 3.67
CA SER A 321 -0.80 11.35 2.63
C SER A 321 -0.99 10.50 1.37
N PHE A 322 0.04 9.75 0.94
CA PHE A 322 -0.09 8.84 -0.21
C PHE A 322 -1.07 7.71 0.08
N ASP A 323 -0.95 7.06 1.22
CA ASP A 323 -1.85 5.99 1.61
C ASP A 323 -3.28 6.51 1.87
N PHE A 324 -3.43 7.74 2.38
CA PHE A 324 -4.72 8.40 2.55
C PHE A 324 -5.37 8.71 1.19
N CYS A 325 -4.64 9.27 0.23
CA CYS A 325 -5.14 9.47 -1.14
C CYS A 325 -5.55 8.15 -1.80
N GLY A 326 -4.76 7.08 -1.60
CA GLY A 326 -5.11 5.74 -2.06
C GLY A 326 -6.34 5.16 -1.35
N TYR A 327 -6.56 5.48 -0.08
CA TYR A 327 -7.78 5.13 0.63
C TYR A 327 -9.00 5.85 0.07
N ILE A 328 -8.90 7.14 -0.27
CA ILE A 328 -9.98 7.90 -0.92
C ILE A 328 -10.32 7.31 -2.30
N ASP A 329 -9.32 6.97 -3.12
CA ASP A 329 -9.52 6.29 -4.41
C ASP A 329 -10.28 4.97 -4.24
N ASN A 330 -9.86 4.14 -3.27
CA ASN A 330 -10.55 2.88 -2.95
C ASN A 330 -12.00 3.10 -2.46
N LEU A 331 -12.27 4.13 -1.65
CA LEU A 331 -13.64 4.46 -1.23
C LEU A 331 -14.51 4.87 -2.42
N ARG A 332 -13.96 5.64 -3.36
CA ARG A 332 -14.68 6.04 -4.58
C ARG A 332 -15.00 4.82 -5.45
N GLY A 333 -14.06 3.91 -5.61
CA GLY A 333 -14.32 2.65 -6.30
C GLY A 333 -15.41 1.80 -5.63
N LEU A 334 -15.45 1.76 -4.29
CA LEU A 334 -16.59 1.14 -3.57
C LEU A 334 -17.92 1.86 -3.84
N GLN A 335 -17.92 3.19 -3.85
CA GLN A 335 -19.12 3.99 -4.15
C GLN A 335 -19.62 3.75 -5.57
N HIS A 336 -18.70 3.63 -6.53
CA HIS A 336 -19.03 3.25 -7.90
C HIS A 336 -19.64 1.85 -7.94
N SER A 337 -19.00 0.85 -7.33
CA SER A 337 -19.54 -0.53 -7.24
C SER A 337 -20.91 -0.62 -6.56
N ILE A 338 -21.20 0.25 -5.59
CA ILE A 338 -22.54 0.36 -4.97
C ILE A 338 -23.55 0.95 -5.96
N THR A 339 -23.16 2.01 -6.69
CA THR A 339 -24.02 2.71 -7.65
C THR A 339 -24.37 1.83 -8.86
N GLU A 340 -23.41 1.04 -9.34
CA GLU A 340 -23.60 0.05 -10.41
C GLU A 340 -24.41 -1.20 -9.96
N GLY A 341 -24.76 -1.29 -8.67
CA GLY A 341 -25.52 -2.42 -8.13
C GLY A 341 -24.71 -3.70 -7.97
N LEU A 342 -23.38 -3.64 -8.06
CA LEU A 342 -22.48 -4.76 -7.75
C LEU A 342 -22.48 -5.07 -6.24
N LEU A 343 -22.54 -4.02 -5.41
CA LEU A 343 -22.53 -4.12 -3.95
C LEU A 343 -23.85 -3.70 -3.32
N GLY A 344 -24.55 -4.64 -2.69
CA GLY A 344 -25.78 -4.39 -1.95
C GLY A 344 -25.53 -4.08 -0.48
N LYS A 345 -26.49 -3.39 0.13
CA LYS A 345 -26.42 -2.95 1.53
C LYS A 345 -26.74 -4.08 2.52
N CYS A 346 -25.95 -4.19 3.58
CA CYS A 346 -26.20 -5.10 4.69
C CYS A 346 -27.13 -4.51 5.76
N LYS A 347 -28.09 -5.28 6.27
CA LYS A 347 -28.83 -4.95 7.49
C LYS A 347 -28.28 -5.74 8.68
N PHE A 348 -27.78 -5.07 9.70
CA PHE A 348 -27.31 -5.76 10.90
C PHE A 348 -28.46 -6.11 11.85
N SER A 349 -28.56 -7.38 12.24
CA SER A 349 -29.64 -7.89 13.09
C SER A 349 -29.17 -9.09 13.91
N LYS A 350 -29.67 -9.23 15.14
CA LYS A 350 -29.43 -10.43 15.97
C LYS A 350 -30.32 -11.63 15.57
N LYS A 351 -31.29 -11.43 14.67
CA LYS A 351 -32.29 -12.46 14.31
C LYS A 351 -31.77 -13.54 13.34
N GLY A 352 -30.56 -13.42 12.84
CA GLY A 352 -29.99 -14.38 11.90
C GLY A 352 -29.24 -13.74 10.73
N THR A 353 -28.73 -14.58 9.84
CA THR A 353 -27.96 -14.17 8.67
C THR A 353 -28.57 -14.75 7.39
N LYS A 354 -28.85 -13.88 6.42
CA LYS A 354 -29.49 -14.22 5.14
C LYS A 354 -28.97 -13.34 4.02
N PHE A 355 -28.67 -13.95 2.89
CA PHE A 355 -28.22 -13.28 1.66
C PHE A 355 -29.26 -13.43 0.57
N TYR A 356 -29.47 -12.37 -0.21
CA TYR A 356 -30.31 -12.38 -1.40
C TYR A 356 -29.43 -12.16 -2.62
N ASN A 357 -29.45 -13.14 -3.52
CA ASN A 357 -28.70 -13.11 -4.77
C ASN A 357 -27.19 -12.84 -4.54
N ALA A 358 -26.60 -13.48 -3.54
CA ALA A 358 -25.17 -13.40 -3.27
C ALA A 358 -24.34 -14.13 -4.33
N PHE A 359 -23.16 -13.60 -4.59
CA PHE A 359 -22.18 -14.16 -5.50
C PHE A 359 -20.74 -13.88 -5.04
N TYR A 360 -19.78 -14.50 -5.71
CA TYR A 360 -18.35 -14.24 -5.53
C TYR A 360 -17.87 -13.34 -6.66
N PRO A 361 -17.10 -12.26 -6.40
CA PRO A 361 -16.77 -11.25 -7.41
C PRO A 361 -15.77 -11.71 -8.46
N VAL A 362 -15.04 -12.81 -8.23
CA VAL A 362 -14.01 -13.31 -9.14
C VAL A 362 -14.47 -14.64 -9.72
N THR A 363 -15.03 -14.60 -10.92
CA THR A 363 -15.47 -15.77 -11.69
C THR A 363 -15.09 -15.60 -13.15
N GLU A 364 -14.80 -16.70 -13.85
CA GLU A 364 -14.45 -16.67 -15.28
C GLU A 364 -15.63 -16.19 -16.14
N ASN A 365 -16.85 -16.57 -15.76
CA ASN A 365 -18.10 -16.21 -16.43
C ASN A 365 -18.96 -15.30 -15.52
N ALA A 366 -20.05 -14.77 -16.07
CA ALA A 366 -21.03 -14.01 -15.30
C ALA A 366 -21.49 -14.82 -14.06
N PRO A 367 -21.39 -14.27 -12.84
CA PRO A 367 -21.58 -15.05 -11.63
C PRO A 367 -23.06 -15.43 -11.42
N ILE A 368 -23.31 -16.71 -11.15
CA ILE A 368 -24.65 -17.18 -10.79
C ILE A 368 -24.96 -16.84 -9.33
N LYS A 369 -25.93 -15.93 -9.16
CA LYS A 369 -26.38 -15.43 -7.86
C LYS A 369 -27.24 -16.46 -7.10
N ASN A 370 -27.05 -16.56 -5.78
CA ASN A 370 -27.75 -17.51 -4.89
C ASN A 370 -28.41 -16.82 -3.69
N THR A 371 -29.63 -17.23 -3.33
CA THR A 371 -30.37 -16.72 -2.16
C THR A 371 -30.48 -17.80 -1.09
N TYR A 372 -29.96 -17.56 0.10
CA TYR A 372 -29.94 -18.52 1.20
C TYR A 372 -29.76 -17.84 2.56
N ASP A 373 -30.19 -18.50 3.62
CA ASP A 373 -29.85 -18.15 4.99
C ASP A 373 -28.87 -19.14 5.59
N ILE A 374 -28.16 -18.73 6.65
CA ILE A 374 -27.23 -19.58 7.40
C ILE A 374 -27.64 -19.66 8.87
N ASN A 375 -28.96 -19.62 9.13
CA ASN A 375 -29.50 -19.80 10.49
C ASN A 375 -29.38 -21.25 10.95
N LYS A 376 -29.31 -22.17 9.99
CA LYS A 376 -28.95 -23.57 10.16
C LYS A 376 -27.58 -23.82 9.55
N HIS A 377 -26.94 -24.88 10.00
CA HIS A 377 -25.71 -25.37 9.38
C HIS A 377 -26.02 -26.00 8.03
N HIS A 378 -25.23 -25.71 7.01
CA HIS A 378 -25.44 -26.27 5.67
C HIS A 378 -24.45 -27.39 5.39
N VAL A 379 -24.96 -28.52 4.90
CA VAL A 379 -24.15 -29.60 4.33
C VAL A 379 -24.49 -29.67 2.85
N ILE A 380 -23.53 -29.33 2.00
CA ILE A 380 -23.71 -29.10 0.57
C ILE A 380 -23.08 -30.25 -0.21
N THR A 381 -23.89 -30.91 -1.02
CA THR A 381 -23.46 -32.01 -1.90
C THR A 381 -23.54 -31.64 -3.37
N GLY A 382 -22.93 -32.46 -4.21
CA GLY A 382 -22.98 -32.34 -5.67
C GLY A 382 -21.63 -32.62 -6.32
N PRO A 383 -21.57 -32.71 -7.65
CA PRO A 383 -20.32 -32.91 -8.40
C PRO A 383 -19.29 -31.80 -8.15
N ASN A 384 -17.99 -32.08 -8.38
CA ASN A 384 -16.90 -31.12 -8.11
C ASN A 384 -17.02 -29.84 -8.96
N ALA A 385 -17.39 -29.98 -10.23
CA ALA A 385 -17.60 -28.85 -11.14
C ALA A 385 -18.89 -28.04 -10.87
N ALA A 386 -19.73 -28.40 -9.89
CA ALA A 386 -21.03 -27.75 -9.66
C ALA A 386 -20.97 -26.43 -8.85
N GLY A 387 -19.77 -25.94 -8.51
CA GLY A 387 -19.58 -24.65 -7.83
C GLY A 387 -19.72 -24.68 -6.29
N LYS A 388 -19.53 -25.84 -5.67
CA LYS A 388 -19.58 -26.05 -4.21
C LYS A 388 -18.63 -25.11 -3.45
N THR A 389 -17.34 -25.15 -3.77
CA THR A 389 -16.30 -24.33 -3.14
C THR A 389 -16.53 -22.84 -3.41
N THR A 390 -16.97 -22.48 -4.63
CA THR A 390 -17.31 -21.09 -4.98
C THR A 390 -18.41 -20.52 -4.08
N LEU A 391 -19.42 -21.31 -3.71
CA LEU A 391 -20.47 -20.89 -2.78
C LEU A 391 -19.93 -20.69 -1.35
N LEU A 392 -19.02 -21.55 -0.88
CA LEU A 392 -18.35 -21.35 0.42
C LEU A 392 -17.53 -20.06 0.42
N LYS A 393 -16.71 -19.85 -0.62
CA LYS A 393 -15.91 -18.62 -0.80
C LYS A 393 -16.82 -17.39 -0.87
N ALA A 394 -17.89 -17.44 -1.66
CA ALA A 394 -18.89 -16.37 -1.77
C ALA A 394 -19.49 -15.99 -0.42
N THR A 395 -19.90 -16.99 0.37
CA THR A 395 -20.52 -16.74 1.68
C THR A 395 -19.53 -16.05 2.62
N MET A 396 -18.33 -16.62 2.73
CA MET A 396 -17.30 -16.13 3.63
C MET A 396 -16.82 -14.73 3.26
N PHE A 397 -16.54 -14.52 1.97
CA PHE A 397 -16.18 -13.21 1.43
C PHE A 397 -17.26 -12.16 1.74
N ASN A 398 -18.53 -12.48 1.51
CA ASN A 398 -19.63 -11.56 1.78
C ASN A 398 -19.81 -11.25 3.27
N ILE A 399 -19.53 -12.20 4.18
CA ILE A 399 -19.49 -11.93 5.62
C ILE A 399 -18.37 -10.94 5.94
N ILE A 400 -17.15 -11.19 5.44
CA ILE A 400 -15.99 -10.32 5.66
C ILE A 400 -16.27 -8.91 5.15
N MET A 401 -16.70 -8.76 3.89
CA MET A 401 -16.99 -7.44 3.30
C MET A 401 -18.10 -6.71 4.05
N SER A 402 -19.17 -7.41 4.41
CA SER A 402 -20.25 -6.83 5.22
C SER A 402 -19.76 -6.37 6.59
N GLN A 403 -18.72 -7.01 7.13
CA GLN A 403 -18.05 -6.68 8.39
C GLN A 403 -16.80 -5.79 8.24
N GLN A 404 -16.57 -5.24 7.04
CA GLN A 404 -15.56 -4.22 6.77
C GLN A 404 -16.20 -2.90 6.37
N ILE A 405 -17.19 -2.96 5.46
CA ILE A 405 -17.79 -1.78 4.82
C ILE A 405 -19.32 -1.72 4.96
N GLY A 406 -19.96 -2.78 5.45
CA GLY A 406 -21.42 -2.86 5.52
C GLY A 406 -22.11 -3.08 4.17
N PHE A 407 -21.37 -3.47 3.15
CA PHE A 407 -21.86 -3.88 1.84
C PHE A 407 -21.17 -5.19 1.42
N GLY A 408 -21.72 -5.87 0.43
CA GLY A 408 -21.11 -7.06 -0.16
C GLY A 408 -21.74 -7.40 -1.51
N CYS A 409 -21.19 -8.41 -2.18
CA CYS A 409 -21.62 -8.92 -3.48
C CYS A 409 -22.93 -9.71 -3.36
N TYR A 410 -24.02 -8.99 -3.18
CA TYR A 410 -25.40 -9.46 -3.10
C TYR A 410 -26.33 -8.28 -3.38
N ASP A 411 -27.62 -8.54 -3.65
CA ASP A 411 -28.58 -7.44 -3.84
C ASP A 411 -28.95 -6.81 -2.48
N LYS A 412 -29.10 -7.64 -1.44
CA LYS A 412 -29.26 -7.22 -0.04
C LYS A 412 -28.92 -8.37 0.91
N ALA A 413 -28.54 -8.04 2.14
CA ALA A 413 -28.30 -9.04 3.18
C ALA A 413 -28.87 -8.62 4.54
N THR A 414 -29.13 -9.60 5.39
CA THR A 414 -29.23 -9.42 6.83
C THR A 414 -28.10 -10.21 7.47
N LEU A 415 -27.34 -9.61 8.39
CA LEU A 415 -26.20 -10.26 9.03
C LEU A 415 -26.27 -10.07 10.53
N TYR A 416 -26.16 -11.17 11.27
CA TYR A 416 -25.67 -11.12 12.64
C TYR A 416 -24.14 -11.23 12.57
N PRO A 417 -23.37 -10.18 12.93
CA PRO A 417 -21.91 -10.23 12.85
C PRO A 417 -21.31 -11.42 13.61
N PHE A 418 -20.28 -12.00 13.01
CA PHE A 418 -19.43 -13.03 13.61
C PHE A 418 -18.18 -12.39 14.19
N GLN A 419 -17.78 -12.80 15.38
CA GLN A 419 -16.56 -12.29 16.04
C GLN A 419 -15.32 -13.07 15.60
N GLN A 420 -15.49 -14.30 15.13
CA GLN A 420 -14.42 -15.19 14.70
C GLN A 420 -14.83 -15.91 13.42
N ILE A 421 -13.88 -16.03 12.50
CA ILE A 421 -14.07 -16.61 11.17
C ILE A 421 -12.99 -17.67 10.96
N HIS A 422 -13.42 -18.85 10.53
CA HIS A 422 -12.59 -20.04 10.37
C HIS A 422 -12.71 -20.62 8.97
N CYS A 423 -11.57 -20.90 8.34
CA CYS A 423 -11.51 -21.46 7.00
C CYS A 423 -10.71 -22.77 6.99
N TYR A 424 -11.36 -23.81 6.46
CA TYR A 424 -10.81 -25.10 6.12
C TYR A 424 -11.08 -25.30 4.63
N ILE A 425 -10.14 -24.84 3.80
CA ILE A 425 -10.12 -24.98 2.34
C ILE A 425 -8.65 -25.19 1.95
N ASN A 426 -8.38 -25.96 0.89
CA ASN A 426 -7.06 -26.10 0.28
C ASN A 426 -5.93 -26.38 1.28
N ILE A 427 -6.10 -27.36 2.16
CA ILE A 427 -5.06 -27.74 3.12
C ILE A 427 -3.98 -28.52 2.36
N PRO A 428 -2.78 -27.97 2.18
CA PRO A 428 -1.74 -28.67 1.43
C PRO A 428 -1.14 -29.78 2.28
N ASP A 429 -0.72 -30.85 1.61
CA ASP A 429 0.16 -31.83 2.22
C ASP A 429 1.51 -31.17 2.55
N THR A 430 1.98 -31.33 3.78
CA THR A 430 3.32 -30.87 4.15
C THR A 430 4.26 -32.03 3.92
N SER A 431 4.90 -32.04 2.74
CA SER A 431 5.74 -33.12 2.16
C SER A 431 6.90 -33.66 3.02
N GLY A 432 6.99 -33.31 4.31
CA GLY A 432 7.92 -33.89 5.26
C GLY A 432 7.57 -33.72 6.75
N ARG A 433 6.35 -33.31 7.14
CA ARG A 433 5.98 -33.18 8.57
C ARG A 433 4.71 -33.92 8.98
N ASP A 434 3.64 -33.76 8.22
CA ASP A 434 2.32 -34.31 8.55
C ASP A 434 1.71 -34.87 7.26
N SER A 435 1.06 -36.04 7.34
CA SER A 435 0.17 -36.49 6.27
C SER A 435 -0.98 -35.50 6.06
N LEU A 436 -1.62 -35.53 4.89
CA LEU A 436 -2.81 -34.71 4.61
C LEU A 436 -3.85 -34.79 5.74
N PHE A 437 -4.19 -36.00 6.19
CA PHE A 437 -5.13 -36.20 7.29
C PHE A 437 -4.64 -35.57 8.62
N GLN A 438 -3.36 -35.65 8.94
CA GLN A 438 -2.80 -35.02 10.14
C GLN A 438 -2.86 -33.49 10.07
N ALA A 439 -2.57 -32.90 8.90
CA ALA A 439 -2.71 -31.47 8.67
C ALA A 439 -4.17 -31.00 8.77
N GLU A 440 -5.09 -31.75 8.17
CA GLU A 440 -6.54 -31.56 8.28
C GLU A 440 -7.01 -31.63 9.74
N ALA A 441 -6.61 -32.66 10.49
CA ALA A 441 -6.94 -32.83 11.90
C ALA A 441 -6.39 -31.70 12.77
N ARG A 442 -5.17 -31.23 12.50
CA ARG A 442 -4.58 -30.08 13.20
C ARG A 442 -5.39 -28.80 12.95
N ARG A 443 -5.82 -28.53 11.72
CA ARG A 443 -6.68 -27.37 11.42
C ARG A 443 -7.99 -27.43 12.20
N CYS A 444 -8.62 -28.59 12.27
CA CYS A 444 -9.83 -28.80 13.08
C CYS A 444 -9.58 -28.55 14.58
N LYS A 445 -8.44 -28.99 15.11
CA LYS A 445 -8.02 -28.76 16.50
C LYS A 445 -7.77 -27.28 16.79
N ASP A 446 -7.16 -26.55 15.86
CA ASP A 446 -6.93 -25.11 15.99
C ASP A 446 -8.27 -24.33 16.06
N ILE A 447 -9.23 -24.71 15.20
CA ILE A 447 -10.59 -24.15 15.21
C ILE A 447 -11.26 -24.41 16.56
N LEU A 448 -11.22 -25.65 17.07
CA LEU A 448 -11.77 -25.99 18.39
C LEU A 448 -11.10 -25.21 19.52
N THR A 449 -9.78 -25.09 19.48
CA THR A 449 -9.02 -24.34 20.48
C THR A 449 -9.44 -22.87 20.50
N SER A 450 -9.60 -22.25 19.32
CA SER A 450 -10.09 -20.88 19.22
C SER A 450 -11.52 -20.72 19.76
N ILE A 451 -12.41 -21.68 19.49
CA ILE A 451 -13.79 -21.67 20.01
C ILE A 451 -13.77 -21.81 21.54
N ASN A 452 -13.01 -22.77 22.08
CA ASN A 452 -12.95 -23.05 23.52
C ASN A 452 -12.30 -21.92 24.34
N ASN A 453 -11.34 -21.21 23.75
CA ASN A 453 -10.68 -20.07 24.40
C ASN A 453 -11.51 -18.77 24.31
N SER A 454 -12.60 -18.77 23.54
CA SER A 454 -13.48 -17.61 23.39
C SER A 454 -14.62 -17.64 24.41
N SER A 455 -15.22 -16.47 24.69
CA SER A 455 -16.42 -16.44 25.55
C SER A 455 -17.59 -17.15 24.86
N LYS A 456 -18.54 -17.67 25.65
CA LYS A 456 -19.72 -18.38 25.12
C LYS A 456 -20.58 -17.51 24.19
N ASP A 457 -20.51 -16.19 24.31
CA ASP A 457 -21.23 -15.22 23.48
C ASP A 457 -20.50 -14.88 22.17
N THR A 458 -19.23 -15.30 22.03
CA THR A 458 -18.44 -15.07 20.82
C THR A 458 -19.01 -15.92 19.69
N ARG A 459 -19.49 -15.32 18.61
CA ARG A 459 -20.00 -16.06 17.46
C ARG A 459 -18.90 -16.44 16.50
N HIS A 460 -18.94 -17.70 16.07
CA HIS A 460 -17.98 -18.27 15.14
C HIS A 460 -18.68 -18.69 13.85
N PHE A 461 -18.08 -18.36 12.71
CA PHE A 461 -18.46 -18.90 11.42
C PHE A 461 -17.36 -19.78 10.86
N CYS A 462 -17.69 -21.02 10.51
CA CYS A 462 -16.74 -21.99 9.97
C CYS A 462 -17.17 -22.42 8.56
N ILE A 463 -16.21 -22.48 7.63
CA ILE A 463 -16.40 -23.19 6.36
C ILE A 463 -15.46 -24.39 6.29
N PHE A 464 -15.97 -25.49 5.75
CA PHE A 464 -15.25 -26.74 5.56
C PHE A 464 -15.43 -27.22 4.13
N ASP A 465 -14.35 -27.37 3.38
CA ASP A 465 -14.35 -28.03 2.08
C ASP A 465 -13.78 -29.44 2.21
N GLU A 466 -14.62 -30.44 1.90
CA GLU A 466 -14.26 -31.87 1.93
C GLU A 466 -13.57 -32.33 3.22
N LEU A 467 -14.21 -32.04 4.36
CA LEU A 467 -13.69 -32.33 5.70
C LEU A 467 -13.19 -33.78 5.86
N TYR A 468 -11.91 -33.92 6.22
CA TYR A 468 -11.20 -35.20 6.43
C TYR A 468 -11.02 -36.07 5.18
N SER A 469 -10.91 -35.43 4.01
CA SER A 469 -10.70 -36.12 2.73
C SER A 469 -9.40 -36.92 2.65
N GLY A 470 -8.42 -36.64 3.51
CA GLY A 470 -7.09 -37.25 3.48
C GLY A 470 -6.98 -38.67 4.06
N THR A 471 -8.08 -39.33 4.42
CA THR A 471 -8.08 -40.71 4.96
C THR A 471 -9.13 -41.60 4.27
N ASN A 472 -9.20 -42.88 4.66
CA ASN A 472 -10.16 -43.85 4.17
C ASN A 472 -11.60 -43.33 4.29
N PRO A 473 -12.48 -43.57 3.30
CA PRO A 473 -13.84 -43.00 3.28
C PRO A 473 -14.68 -43.26 4.55
N TYR A 474 -14.60 -44.47 5.13
CA TYR A 474 -15.35 -44.79 6.35
C TYR A 474 -14.84 -44.01 7.57
N GLU A 475 -13.52 -43.79 7.69
CA GLU A 475 -12.90 -42.98 8.75
C GLU A 475 -13.22 -41.50 8.55
N ALA A 476 -13.19 -41.01 7.31
CA ALA A 476 -13.56 -39.65 6.96
C ALA A 476 -15.00 -39.36 7.37
N ILE A 477 -15.96 -40.22 6.97
CA ILE A 477 -17.38 -40.09 7.34
C ILE A 477 -17.56 -40.12 8.86
N GLY A 478 -16.94 -41.09 9.55
CA GLY A 478 -17.04 -41.23 11.00
C GLY A 478 -16.49 -40.02 11.76
N SER A 479 -15.30 -39.56 11.38
CA SER A 479 -14.60 -38.44 12.00
C SER A 479 -15.32 -37.12 11.73
N ALA A 480 -15.75 -36.87 10.49
CA ALA A 480 -16.50 -35.68 10.12
C ALA A 480 -17.85 -35.63 10.86
N ALA A 481 -18.58 -36.74 10.91
CA ALA A 481 -19.85 -36.81 11.62
C ALA A 481 -19.69 -36.50 13.11
N ALA A 482 -18.69 -37.07 13.78
CA ALA A 482 -18.42 -36.82 15.19
C ALA A 482 -18.04 -35.36 15.45
N TYR A 483 -17.15 -34.79 14.62
CA TYR A 483 -16.70 -33.41 14.73
C TYR A 483 -17.84 -32.41 14.53
N LEU A 484 -18.65 -32.60 13.48
CA LEU A 484 -19.78 -31.72 13.18
C LEU A 484 -20.90 -31.84 14.22
N ALA A 485 -21.16 -33.04 14.75
CA ALA A 485 -22.11 -33.24 15.84
C ALA A 485 -21.65 -32.53 17.12
N TYR A 486 -20.34 -32.48 17.39
CA TYR A 486 -19.80 -31.67 18.48
C TYR A 486 -20.04 -30.18 18.25
N LEU A 487 -19.69 -29.64 17.08
CA LEU A 487 -19.92 -28.23 16.76
C LEU A 487 -21.41 -27.84 16.79
N ASN A 488 -22.30 -28.74 16.34
CA ASN A 488 -23.75 -28.53 16.32
C ASN A 488 -24.35 -28.33 17.72
N LYS A 489 -23.70 -28.83 18.79
CA LYS A 489 -24.10 -28.59 20.18
C LYS A 489 -23.80 -27.17 20.65
N LEU A 490 -22.92 -26.45 19.96
CA LEU A 490 -22.50 -25.10 20.33
C LEU A 490 -23.46 -24.07 19.70
N PRO A 491 -24.20 -23.27 20.50
CA PRO A 491 -25.21 -22.35 19.98
C PRO A 491 -24.59 -21.14 19.26
N ASN A 492 -23.36 -20.78 19.62
CA ASN A 492 -22.61 -19.65 19.07
C ASN A 492 -21.82 -19.99 17.79
N VAL A 493 -21.85 -21.24 17.34
CA VAL A 493 -21.18 -21.69 16.10
C VAL A 493 -22.20 -21.79 14.97
N SER A 494 -21.83 -21.33 13.79
CA SER A 494 -22.52 -21.56 12.51
C SER A 494 -21.51 -22.10 11.51
N PHE A 495 -21.91 -23.05 10.66
CA PHE A 495 -20.97 -23.63 9.69
C PHE A 495 -21.63 -23.99 8.37
N MET A 496 -20.81 -24.00 7.32
CA MET A 496 -21.13 -24.57 6.02
C MET A 496 -20.07 -25.60 5.64
N LEU A 497 -20.50 -26.73 5.13
CA LEU A 497 -19.66 -27.83 4.70
C LEU A 497 -20.00 -28.18 3.26
N THR A 498 -19.00 -28.52 2.46
CA THR A 498 -19.14 -29.25 1.20
C THR A 498 -18.60 -30.66 1.35
N THR A 499 -19.27 -31.64 0.76
CA THR A 499 -18.84 -33.04 0.82
C THR A 499 -19.37 -33.83 -0.37
N HIS A 500 -18.63 -34.86 -0.77
CA HIS A 500 -19.09 -35.89 -1.70
C HIS A 500 -19.59 -37.16 -0.99
N PHE A 501 -19.49 -37.24 0.35
CA PHE A 501 -19.91 -38.41 1.12
C PHE A 501 -21.41 -38.41 1.43
N LEU A 502 -22.18 -39.22 0.71
CA LEU A 502 -23.63 -39.36 0.94
C LEU A 502 -23.95 -39.93 2.33
N GLY A 503 -23.15 -40.88 2.82
CA GLY A 503 -23.28 -41.43 4.17
C GLY A 503 -23.21 -40.38 5.27
N LEU A 504 -22.36 -39.35 5.10
CA LEU A 504 -22.30 -38.21 6.03
C LEU A 504 -23.60 -37.39 5.96
N CYS A 505 -24.10 -37.12 4.76
CA CYS A 505 -25.32 -36.32 4.56
C CYS A 505 -26.56 -36.99 5.18
N HIS A 506 -26.68 -38.32 5.02
CA HIS A 506 -27.76 -39.08 5.64
C HIS A 506 -27.69 -39.07 7.18
N ARG A 507 -26.49 -39.12 7.76
CA ARG A 507 -26.30 -39.00 9.22
C ARG A 507 -26.68 -37.60 9.72
N MET A 508 -26.24 -36.56 9.02
CA MET A 508 -26.52 -35.16 9.38
C MET A 508 -28.00 -34.78 9.24
N LYS A 509 -28.78 -35.50 8.41
CA LYS A 509 -30.24 -35.28 8.25
C LYS A 509 -31.02 -35.41 9.57
N ARG A 510 -30.49 -36.12 10.57
CA ARG A 510 -31.13 -36.35 11.88
C ARG A 510 -31.02 -35.13 12.81
N GLU A 511 -30.14 -34.18 12.52
CA GLU A 511 -29.85 -33.03 13.37
C GLU A 511 -30.77 -31.83 13.04
N LYS A 512 -31.52 -31.32 14.03
CA LYS A 512 -32.54 -30.26 13.82
C LYS A 512 -31.97 -28.93 13.27
N ARG A 513 -30.72 -28.62 13.64
CA ARG A 513 -29.99 -27.39 13.28
C ARG A 513 -29.18 -27.55 11.99
N ILE A 514 -29.19 -28.71 11.34
CA ILE A 514 -28.50 -28.94 10.07
C ILE A 514 -29.53 -29.05 8.95
N ILE A 515 -29.17 -28.56 7.76
CA ILE A 515 -29.94 -28.73 6.53
C ILE A 515 -29.00 -29.26 5.44
N ASN A 516 -29.45 -30.32 4.76
CA ASN A 516 -28.78 -30.80 3.56
C ASN A 516 -29.23 -29.96 2.36
N CYS A 517 -28.25 -29.51 1.60
CA CYS A 517 -28.40 -28.80 0.36
C CYS A 517 -27.54 -29.49 -0.72
N HIS A 518 -27.82 -29.15 -1.97
CA HIS A 518 -27.00 -29.56 -3.10
C HIS A 518 -26.92 -28.46 -4.15
N MET A 519 -25.87 -28.52 -4.97
CA MET A 519 -25.79 -27.71 -6.19
C MET A 519 -26.58 -28.41 -7.28
N GLN A 520 -27.59 -27.73 -7.84
CA GLN A 520 -28.49 -28.27 -8.85
C GLN A 520 -27.74 -28.57 -10.14
N VAL A 521 -28.03 -29.74 -10.69
CA VAL A 521 -27.55 -30.20 -12.00
C VAL A 521 -28.79 -30.57 -12.80
N GLU A 522 -28.90 -30.02 -14.01
CA GLU A 522 -29.91 -30.42 -14.99
C GLU A 522 -29.32 -31.56 -15.83
N GLU A 523 -30.01 -32.70 -15.83
CA GLU A 523 -29.67 -33.84 -16.70
C GLU A 523 -30.40 -33.65 -18.03
N HIS A 524 -29.64 -33.49 -19.12
CA HIS A 524 -30.17 -33.41 -20.48
C HIS A 524 -29.51 -34.50 -21.32
N ASP A 525 -30.27 -35.55 -21.64
CA ASP A 525 -29.81 -36.76 -22.32
C ASP A 525 -28.57 -37.36 -21.62
N GLU A 526 -27.42 -37.36 -22.31
CA GLU A 526 -26.14 -37.82 -21.76
C GLU A 526 -25.30 -36.72 -21.14
N THR A 527 -25.76 -35.46 -21.11
CA THR A 527 -24.99 -34.30 -20.64
C THR A 527 -25.49 -33.75 -19.31
N PHE A 528 -24.55 -33.29 -18.47
CA PHE A 528 -24.87 -32.56 -17.24
C PHE A 528 -24.67 -31.07 -17.47
N LYS A 529 -25.72 -30.29 -17.22
CA LYS A 529 -25.64 -28.83 -17.18
C LYS A 529 -25.59 -28.37 -15.73
N TYR A 530 -24.42 -27.87 -15.33
CA TYR A 530 -24.23 -27.29 -14.00
C TYR A 530 -24.93 -25.93 -13.93
N THR A 531 -26.01 -25.85 -13.13
CA THR A 531 -26.78 -24.59 -12.98
C THR A 531 -26.13 -23.61 -12.00
N TYR A 532 -25.22 -24.11 -11.15
CA TYR A 532 -24.61 -23.38 -10.04
C TYR A 532 -25.61 -22.80 -9.02
N LYS A 533 -26.84 -23.33 -8.98
CA LYS A 533 -27.90 -22.94 -8.03
C LYS A 533 -27.93 -23.87 -6.83
N LEU A 534 -28.03 -23.29 -5.64
CA LEU A 534 -28.22 -24.03 -4.39
C LEU A 534 -29.69 -24.43 -4.22
N ALA A 535 -29.94 -25.71 -4.00
CA ALA A 535 -31.25 -26.23 -3.62
C ALA A 535 -31.20 -27.08 -2.35
N LYS A 536 -32.34 -27.26 -1.70
CA LYS A 536 -32.48 -28.15 -0.54
C LYS A 536 -32.49 -29.61 -1.00
N GLY A 537 -31.96 -30.50 -0.17
CA GLY A 537 -31.89 -31.94 -0.45
C GLY A 537 -30.45 -32.45 -0.56
N ILE A 538 -30.31 -33.72 -0.92
CA ILE A 538 -29.02 -34.38 -1.14
C ILE A 538 -28.92 -34.67 -2.64
N SER A 539 -27.75 -34.43 -3.24
CA SER A 539 -27.50 -34.75 -4.65
C SER A 539 -27.46 -36.27 -4.84
N ASN A 540 -28.17 -36.76 -5.86
CA ASN A 540 -28.09 -38.16 -6.32
C ASN A 540 -27.20 -38.33 -7.57
N VAL A 541 -26.64 -37.22 -8.09
CA VAL A 541 -25.89 -37.20 -9.36
C VAL A 541 -24.54 -37.89 -9.22
N LYS A 542 -24.28 -38.88 -10.08
CA LYS A 542 -23.02 -39.65 -10.14
C LYS A 542 -22.02 -39.01 -11.09
N GLY A 543 -21.39 -37.92 -10.67
CA GLY A 543 -20.47 -37.14 -11.52
C GLY A 543 -19.26 -37.92 -12.06
N GLY A 544 -18.72 -38.88 -11.30
CA GLY A 544 -17.49 -39.61 -11.69
C GLY A 544 -17.65 -40.45 -12.96
N VAL A 545 -18.77 -41.16 -13.10
CA VAL A 545 -19.08 -41.97 -14.30
C VAL A 545 -19.18 -41.09 -15.54
N LYS A 546 -19.75 -39.90 -15.40
CA LYS A 546 -19.85 -38.94 -16.51
C LYS A 546 -18.49 -38.42 -16.95
N VAL A 547 -17.57 -38.15 -16.01
CA VAL A 547 -16.21 -37.74 -16.38
C VAL A 547 -15.51 -38.80 -17.23
N LEU A 548 -15.71 -40.09 -16.92
CA LEU A 548 -15.18 -41.17 -17.76
C LEU A 548 -15.78 -41.14 -19.18
N LYS A 549 -17.10 -40.94 -19.29
CA LYS A 549 -17.78 -40.76 -20.60
C LYS A 549 -17.26 -39.54 -21.36
N ASP A 550 -17.09 -38.40 -20.68
CA ASP A 550 -16.63 -37.14 -21.29
C ASP A 550 -15.19 -37.21 -21.78
N LEU A 551 -14.37 -38.05 -21.16
CA LEU A 551 -13.00 -38.36 -21.58
C LEU A 551 -12.96 -39.50 -22.63
N GLU A 552 -14.10 -39.92 -23.16
CA GLU A 552 -14.24 -40.95 -24.19
C GLU A 552 -13.57 -42.29 -23.80
N TYR A 553 -13.68 -42.67 -22.53
CA TYR A 553 -13.25 -43.99 -22.08
C TYR A 553 -14.06 -45.10 -22.79
N PRO A 554 -13.47 -46.27 -23.06
CA PRO A 554 -14.20 -47.41 -23.63
C PRO A 554 -15.48 -47.73 -22.84
N ASP A 555 -16.59 -47.98 -23.55
CA ASP A 555 -17.91 -48.23 -22.95
C ASP A 555 -17.88 -49.39 -21.94
N GLU A 556 -17.08 -50.42 -22.19
CA GLU A 556 -16.88 -51.55 -21.27
C GLU A 556 -16.40 -51.09 -19.87
N ILE A 557 -15.50 -50.10 -19.81
CA ILE A 557 -15.01 -49.54 -18.53
C ILE A 557 -16.13 -48.77 -17.84
N VAL A 558 -16.91 -48.00 -18.60
CA VAL A 558 -18.01 -47.18 -18.07
C VAL A 558 -19.14 -48.08 -17.55
N GLU A 559 -19.51 -49.12 -18.28
CA GLU A 559 -20.50 -50.11 -17.88
C GLU A 559 -20.04 -50.88 -16.64
N GLU A 560 -18.82 -51.40 -16.63
CA GLU A 560 -18.32 -52.13 -15.47
C GLU A 560 -18.16 -51.24 -14.24
N THR A 561 -17.80 -49.96 -14.41
CA THR A 561 -17.80 -48.98 -13.32
C THR A 561 -19.19 -48.84 -12.71
N ASN A 562 -20.24 -48.74 -13.52
CA ASN A 562 -21.62 -48.68 -13.04
C ASN A 562 -22.04 -49.96 -12.30
N ASN A 563 -21.66 -51.13 -12.84
CA ASN A 563 -21.91 -52.43 -12.23
C ASN A 563 -21.26 -52.52 -10.85
N VAL A 564 -19.98 -52.19 -10.74
CA VAL A 564 -19.22 -52.21 -9.47
C VAL A 564 -19.83 -51.22 -8.47
N MET A 565 -20.14 -49.99 -8.90
CA MET A 565 -20.75 -48.99 -8.02
C MET A 565 -22.12 -49.43 -7.47
N SER A 566 -22.91 -50.19 -8.23
CA SER A 566 -24.19 -50.73 -7.75
C SER A 566 -24.04 -51.78 -6.62
N LYS A 567 -22.89 -52.45 -6.57
CA LYS A 567 -22.55 -53.48 -5.58
C LYS A 567 -21.88 -52.89 -4.33
N ILE A 568 -21.26 -51.71 -4.43
CA ILE A 568 -20.65 -51.02 -3.30
C ILE A 568 -21.74 -50.26 -2.53
N ILE A 569 -22.17 -50.82 -1.40
CA ILE A 569 -23.00 -50.11 -0.42
C ILE A 569 -22.06 -49.23 0.42
N LEU A 570 -22.08 -47.91 0.19
CA LEU A 570 -21.36 -46.91 1.00
C LEU A 570 -22.30 -45.86 1.57
#